data_AF-A0A067N8J6-F1
#
_entry.id   AF-A0A067N8J6-F1
#
_cell.length_a   1.000
_cell.length_b   1.000
_cell.length_c   1.000
_cell.angle_alpha   90.00
_cell.angle_beta   90.00
_cell.angle_gamma   90.00
#
_symmetry.space_group_name_H-M   'P 1'
#
loop_
_entity.id
_entity.type
_entity.pdbx_description
1 polymer ?
#
loop_
_entity_poly.entity_id
_entity_poly.type
_entity_poly.pdbx_seq_one_letter_code
_entity_poly.pdbx_strand_id
1 'polypeptide(L)'
;MLRVLEACPLLEVLHLDSVHFTFLSDEAEGFGLPETAVMLSCLRRVRVKQGSPQWAVRSILSHIMAARHCCLEIIVGSASLKVLTDVVPSWLDAKGKFPGLSLISHLDIRLLGGGELSIKGIGSGADVFKFDTTTFLDYPQILPVLGRIFPMPLLERLTVINCRDHAEAFAEFLDRHRTIQAISLSGAEPKMMEIFRVTPTRHLCPSLRELVIEQCNVSAAHLVDVLKSRIRPGPTSVFPEDSTTSLRHLKIIRCLHITRAAVAELEEHLVVECA
;
A
#
# COMPACT_ATOMS: atom_id res chain seq x y z
N MET A 1 5.40 14.83 -27.95
CA MET A 1 5.70 13.56 -27.25
C MET A 1 4.61 12.51 -27.43
N LEU A 2 3.33 12.80 -27.16
CA LEU A 2 2.23 11.83 -27.34
C LEU A 2 2.19 11.21 -28.75
N ARG A 3 2.33 12.02 -29.80
CA ARG A 3 2.44 11.53 -31.19
C ARG A 3 3.61 10.55 -31.43
N VAL A 4 4.70 10.69 -30.68
CA VAL A 4 5.84 9.77 -30.77
C VAL A 4 5.48 8.43 -30.13
N LEU A 5 4.78 8.45 -28.99
CA LEU A 5 4.28 7.23 -28.36
C LEU A 5 3.27 6.52 -29.27
N GLU A 6 2.37 7.27 -29.92
CA GLU A 6 1.40 6.74 -30.88
C GLU A 6 2.08 6.07 -32.09
N ALA A 7 3.20 6.62 -32.56
CA ALA A 7 4.00 6.04 -33.63
C ALA A 7 4.83 4.81 -33.19
N CYS A 8 4.81 4.44 -31.91
CA CYS A 8 5.63 3.37 -31.33
C CYS A 8 4.78 2.32 -30.59
N PRO A 9 3.86 1.59 -31.26
CA PRO A 9 2.98 0.63 -30.61
C PRO A 9 3.72 -0.58 -29.99
N LEU A 10 4.93 -0.87 -30.46
CA LEU A 10 5.80 -1.94 -29.96
C LEU A 10 6.71 -1.50 -28.81
N LEU A 11 6.52 -0.29 -28.27
CA LEU A 11 7.33 0.21 -27.16
C LEU A 11 7.15 -0.66 -25.91
N GLU A 12 8.21 -1.34 -25.48
CA GLU A 12 8.17 -2.16 -24.26
C GLU A 12 8.53 -1.38 -22.99
N VAL A 13 9.37 -0.35 -23.11
CA VAL A 13 9.91 0.37 -21.96
C VAL A 13 9.87 1.87 -22.23
N LEU A 14 9.23 2.61 -21.33
CA LEU A 14 9.18 4.08 -21.36
C LEU A 14 9.87 4.64 -20.11
N HIS A 15 10.96 5.37 -20.29
CA HIS A 15 11.65 6.09 -19.22
C HIS A 15 11.48 7.59 -19.39
N LEU A 16 11.01 8.26 -18.33
CA LEU A 16 10.84 9.71 -18.23
C LEU A 16 11.70 10.23 -17.08
N ASP A 17 13.01 10.22 -17.30
CA ASP A 17 14.02 10.58 -16.31
C ASP A 17 14.46 12.03 -16.49
N SER A 18 14.28 12.85 -15.45
CA SER A 18 14.65 14.28 -15.41
C SER A 18 14.16 15.07 -16.62
N VAL A 19 13.02 14.68 -17.18
CA VAL A 19 12.40 15.40 -18.30
C VAL A 19 11.89 16.72 -17.79
N HIS A 20 12.32 17.82 -18.41
CA HIS A 20 11.87 19.17 -18.09
C HIS A 20 11.06 19.73 -19.25
N PHE A 21 9.85 20.21 -18.96
CA PHE A 21 9.00 20.88 -19.92
C PHE A 21 8.87 22.36 -19.54
N THR A 22 9.08 23.25 -20.50
CA THR A 22 9.10 24.70 -20.28
C THR A 22 7.74 25.38 -20.48
N PHE A 23 6.65 24.63 -20.71
CA PHE A 23 5.35 25.24 -20.97
C PHE A 23 4.75 25.84 -19.69
N LEU A 24 4.09 26.99 -19.81
CA LEU A 24 3.39 27.66 -18.72
C LEU A 24 2.16 26.85 -18.30
N SER A 25 1.98 26.64 -17.00
CA SER A 25 0.87 25.82 -16.46
C SER A 25 -0.51 26.35 -16.88
N ASP A 26 -0.65 27.66 -17.05
CA ASP A 26 -1.93 28.31 -17.39
C ASP A 26 -2.39 28.02 -18.82
N GLU A 27 -1.48 27.64 -19.72
CA GLU A 27 -1.82 27.30 -21.10
C GLU A 27 -2.40 25.88 -21.21
N ALA A 28 -2.12 25.01 -20.24
CA ALA A 28 -2.50 23.59 -20.30
C ALA A 28 -4.00 23.33 -20.10
N GLU A 29 -4.74 24.24 -19.46
CA GLU A 29 -6.20 24.11 -19.32
C GLU A 29 -6.96 24.53 -20.60
N GLY A 30 -6.33 25.30 -21.49
CA GLY A 30 -6.95 25.82 -22.72
C GLY A 30 -6.70 24.98 -23.97
N PHE A 31 -5.62 24.19 -24.01
CA PHE A 31 -5.36 23.29 -25.12
C PHE A 31 -6.14 22.01 -24.92
N GLY A 32 -7.24 21.84 -25.67
CA GLY A 32 -8.00 20.60 -25.76
C GLY A 32 -7.06 19.41 -25.98
N LEU A 33 -6.70 18.74 -24.90
CA LEU A 33 -5.87 17.56 -24.92
C LEU A 33 -6.57 16.53 -25.81
N PRO A 34 -5.84 15.83 -26.70
CA PRO A 34 -6.45 14.79 -27.52
C PRO A 34 -7.16 13.80 -26.59
N GLU A 35 -8.48 13.70 -26.72
CA GLU A 35 -9.30 12.81 -25.88
C GLU A 35 -8.89 11.34 -26.02
N THR A 36 -8.21 11.01 -27.12
CA THR A 36 -7.79 9.66 -27.47
C THR A 36 -6.59 9.21 -26.66
N ALA A 37 -6.79 8.20 -25.83
CA ALA A 37 -5.71 7.50 -25.15
C ALA A 37 -4.82 6.76 -26.17
N VAL A 38 -3.51 6.81 -25.95
CA VAL A 38 -2.48 6.09 -26.70
C VAL A 38 -2.38 4.67 -26.15
N MET A 39 -2.77 3.69 -26.97
CA MET A 39 -2.65 2.28 -26.63
C MET A 39 -1.23 1.78 -26.84
N LEU A 40 -0.58 1.35 -25.76
CA LEU A 40 0.77 0.76 -25.78
C LEU A 40 0.69 -0.67 -25.23
N SER A 41 0.17 -1.59 -26.05
CA SER A 41 -0.11 -2.99 -25.64
C SER A 41 1.14 -3.82 -25.34
N CYS A 42 2.30 -3.41 -25.86
CA CYS A 42 3.58 -4.05 -25.60
C CYS A 42 4.31 -3.46 -24.38
N LEU A 43 3.77 -2.39 -23.78
CA LEU A 43 4.43 -1.68 -22.69
C LEU A 43 4.47 -2.55 -21.43
N ARG A 44 5.69 -2.84 -20.98
CA ARG A 44 6.01 -3.67 -19.82
C ARG A 44 6.48 -2.83 -18.64
N ARG A 45 7.11 -1.68 -18.89
CA ARG A 45 7.62 -0.82 -17.83
C ARG A 45 7.48 0.65 -18.19
N VAL A 46 6.92 1.40 -17.25
CA VAL A 46 6.94 2.87 -17.26
C VAL A 46 7.72 3.31 -16.04
N ARG A 47 8.82 4.02 -16.25
CA ARG A 47 9.66 4.60 -15.20
C ARG A 47 9.60 6.09 -15.30
N VAL A 48 9.31 6.75 -14.19
CA VAL A 48 9.35 8.19 -14.03
C VAL A 48 10.34 8.51 -12.94
N LYS A 49 11.38 9.28 -13.24
CA LYS A 49 12.31 9.80 -12.23
C LYS A 49 12.35 11.31 -12.31
N GLN A 50 11.92 12.00 -11.26
CA GLN A 50 11.79 13.45 -11.27
C GLN A 50 12.33 14.08 -9.99
N GLY A 51 13.04 15.21 -10.12
CA GLY A 51 13.48 15.98 -8.95
C GLY A 51 12.33 16.66 -8.22
N SER A 52 11.32 17.09 -8.98
CA SER A 52 10.09 17.73 -8.51
C SER A 52 8.89 17.24 -9.33
N PRO A 53 7.65 17.33 -8.81
CA PRO A 53 6.45 16.97 -9.55
C PRO A 53 6.32 17.81 -10.81
N GLN A 54 6.08 17.18 -11.96
CA GLN A 54 5.81 17.89 -13.21
C GLN A 54 4.44 17.49 -13.77
N TRP A 55 3.58 18.49 -13.96
CA TRP A 55 2.26 18.33 -14.56
C TRP A 55 2.32 17.67 -15.94
N ALA A 56 3.40 17.91 -16.71
CA ALA A 56 3.56 17.34 -18.03
C ALA A 56 3.72 15.82 -17.97
N VAL A 57 4.48 15.29 -17.02
CA VAL A 57 4.60 13.84 -16.81
C VAL A 57 3.24 13.25 -16.43
N ARG A 58 2.52 13.89 -15.52
CA ARG A 58 1.15 13.52 -15.16
C ARG A 58 0.23 13.49 -16.39
N SER A 59 0.33 14.49 -17.26
CA SER A 59 -0.42 14.58 -18.51
C SER A 59 -0.03 13.45 -19.46
N ILE A 60 1.25 13.13 -19.61
CA ILE A 60 1.70 12.02 -20.46
C ILE A 60 1.15 10.68 -19.94
N LEU A 61 1.32 10.39 -18.66
CA LEU A 61 0.82 9.17 -18.03
C LEU A 61 -0.69 9.05 -18.13
N SER A 62 -1.42 10.17 -18.10
CA SER A 62 -2.86 10.17 -18.27
C SER A 62 -3.29 9.76 -19.67
N HIS A 63 -2.45 9.87 -20.70
CA HIS A 63 -2.84 9.46 -22.05
C HIS A 63 -2.38 8.05 -22.40
N ILE A 64 -1.61 7.37 -21.55
CA ILE A 64 -1.13 6.02 -21.82
C ILE A 64 -2.16 4.98 -21.34
N MET A 65 -2.51 4.04 -22.20
CA MET A 65 -3.15 2.78 -21.84
C MET A 65 -2.13 1.66 -21.96
N ALA A 66 -1.76 1.08 -20.82
CA ALA A 66 -0.74 0.05 -20.75
C ALA A 66 -1.36 -1.35 -20.63
N ALA A 67 -0.56 -2.38 -20.92
CA ALA A 67 -0.96 -3.76 -20.72
C ALA A 67 -1.12 -4.11 -19.23
N ARG A 68 -1.87 -5.18 -18.95
CA ARG A 68 -2.12 -5.69 -17.59
C ARG A 68 -0.86 -6.07 -16.80
N HIS A 69 0.22 -6.38 -17.50
CA HIS A 69 1.51 -6.75 -16.91
C HIS A 69 2.51 -5.58 -16.86
N CYS A 70 2.08 -4.36 -17.20
CA CYS A 70 2.94 -3.18 -17.14
C CYS A 70 3.24 -2.80 -15.69
N CYS A 71 4.52 -2.66 -15.37
CA CYS A 71 5.01 -2.11 -14.10
C CYS A 71 5.08 -0.59 -14.19
N LEU A 72 4.48 0.12 -13.23
CA LEU A 72 4.61 1.56 -13.07
C LEU A 72 5.59 1.87 -11.92
N GLU A 73 6.72 2.48 -12.24
CA GLU A 73 7.77 2.89 -11.29
C GLU A 73 7.88 4.41 -11.27
N ILE A 74 7.72 5.01 -10.10
CA ILE A 74 7.77 6.44 -9.88
C ILE A 74 8.82 6.72 -8.81
N ILE A 75 9.81 7.53 -9.15
CA ILE A 75 10.90 7.92 -8.27
C ILE A 75 10.90 9.44 -8.19
N VAL A 76 10.74 9.98 -6.99
CA VAL A 76 10.73 11.43 -6.77
C VAL A 76 11.88 11.82 -5.84
N GLY A 77 12.54 12.94 -6.11
CA GLY A 77 13.59 13.46 -5.23
C GLY A 77 13.02 13.81 -3.85
N SER A 78 12.22 14.88 -3.80
CA SER A 78 11.50 15.28 -2.58
C SER A 78 10.00 15.24 -2.83
N ALA A 79 9.27 14.57 -1.93
CA ALA A 79 7.83 14.43 -2.04
C ALA A 79 7.12 14.92 -0.77
N SER A 80 6.03 15.64 -0.99
CA SER A 80 4.94 15.83 -0.02
C SER A 80 3.74 14.97 -0.42
N LEU A 81 2.67 14.95 0.37
CA LEU A 81 1.46 14.25 -0.07
C LEU A 81 0.84 14.85 -1.32
N LYS A 82 0.93 16.17 -1.48
CA LYS A 82 0.49 16.84 -2.71
C LYS A 82 1.22 16.22 -3.90
N VAL A 83 2.52 15.95 -3.75
CA VAL A 83 3.32 15.27 -4.77
C VAL A 83 2.79 13.87 -5.08
N LEU A 84 2.39 13.07 -4.09
CA LEU A 84 1.82 11.75 -4.39
C LEU A 84 0.51 11.88 -5.19
N THR A 85 -0.40 12.78 -4.79
CA THR A 85 -1.65 13.02 -5.54
C THR A 85 -1.43 13.71 -6.90
N ASP A 86 -0.34 14.46 -7.05
CA ASP A 86 0.03 15.16 -8.28
C ASP A 86 0.76 14.25 -9.27
N VAL A 87 1.59 13.33 -8.77
CA VAL A 87 2.40 12.43 -9.61
C VAL A 87 1.65 11.13 -9.89
N VAL A 88 0.88 10.64 -8.92
CA VAL A 88 0.03 9.46 -9.05
C VAL A 88 -1.42 9.94 -9.15
N PRO A 89 -1.88 10.28 -10.37
CA PRO A 89 -3.20 10.82 -10.50
C PRO A 89 -4.28 9.83 -10.04
N SER A 90 -5.30 10.37 -9.38
CA SER A 90 -6.49 9.64 -8.91
C SER A 90 -7.25 8.87 -10.00
N TRP A 91 -6.97 9.10 -11.28
CA TRP A 91 -7.59 8.41 -12.42
C TRP A 91 -6.85 7.17 -12.91
N LEU A 92 -5.68 6.83 -12.36
CA LEU A 92 -4.86 5.72 -12.85
C LEU A 92 -5.66 4.41 -12.95
N ASP A 93 -6.61 4.19 -12.04
CA ASP A 93 -7.52 3.04 -12.09
C ASP A 93 -8.94 3.38 -12.55
N ALA A 94 -9.47 4.59 -12.29
CA ALA A 94 -10.86 4.95 -12.65
C ALA A 94 -11.18 4.80 -14.14
N LYS A 95 -10.16 4.85 -15.01
CA LYS A 95 -10.30 4.64 -16.46
C LYS A 95 -9.62 3.36 -16.97
N GLY A 96 -9.15 2.48 -16.08
CA GLY A 96 -8.48 1.22 -16.44
C GLY A 96 -7.18 1.41 -17.26
N LYS A 97 -6.47 2.53 -17.06
CA LYS A 97 -5.27 2.87 -17.85
C LYS A 97 -4.06 2.01 -17.49
N PHE A 98 -3.98 1.62 -16.22
CA PHE A 98 -2.99 0.69 -15.69
C PHE A 98 -3.71 -0.47 -15.00
N PRO A 99 -4.31 -1.39 -15.78
CA PRO A 99 -5.17 -2.43 -15.22
C PRO A 99 -4.42 -3.39 -14.28
N GLY A 100 -3.08 -3.41 -14.33
CA GLY A 100 -2.26 -4.14 -13.38
C GLY A 100 -2.43 -3.69 -11.93
N LEU A 101 -2.77 -2.42 -11.67
CA LEU A 101 -2.90 -1.88 -10.30
C LEU A 101 -4.02 -2.59 -9.52
N SER A 102 -5.11 -2.94 -10.19
CA SER A 102 -6.21 -3.73 -9.62
C SER A 102 -5.81 -5.16 -9.20
N LEU A 103 -4.63 -5.63 -9.65
CA LEU A 103 -4.10 -6.96 -9.36
C LEU A 103 -3.17 -7.00 -8.17
N ILE A 104 -2.88 -5.85 -7.56
CA ILE A 104 -2.02 -5.79 -6.38
C ILE A 104 -2.68 -6.64 -5.29
N SER A 105 -2.01 -7.73 -4.95
CA SER A 105 -2.41 -8.66 -3.89
C SER A 105 -1.50 -8.54 -2.66
N HIS A 106 -0.30 -7.97 -2.82
CA HIS A 106 0.60 -7.65 -1.73
C HIS A 106 1.10 -6.21 -1.85
N LEU A 107 0.89 -5.43 -0.80
CA LEU A 107 1.43 -4.08 -0.65
C LEU A 107 2.53 -4.06 0.41
N ASP A 108 3.69 -3.52 0.08
CA ASP A 108 4.84 -3.35 0.97
C ASP A 108 5.17 -1.86 1.07
N ILE A 109 5.07 -1.31 2.29
CA ILE A 109 5.29 0.10 2.61
C ILE A 109 6.45 0.18 3.60
N ARG A 110 7.53 0.82 3.20
CA ARG A 110 8.74 0.95 4.01
C ARG A 110 9.08 2.41 4.21
N LEU A 111 9.10 2.83 5.48
CA LEU A 111 9.70 4.10 5.88
C LEU A 111 11.11 3.80 6.38
N LEU A 112 12.12 4.26 5.65
CA LEU A 112 13.52 4.07 5.98
C LEU A 112 14.04 5.24 6.81
N GLY A 113 15.17 5.03 7.48
CA GLY A 113 15.85 6.10 8.23
C GLY A 113 16.19 7.27 7.30
N GLY A 114 16.01 8.51 7.78
CA GLY A 114 16.22 9.71 6.97
C GLY A 114 14.98 10.20 6.20
N GLY A 115 13.82 9.56 6.38
CA GLY A 115 12.57 9.98 5.77
C GLY A 115 12.35 9.46 4.34
N GLU A 116 13.17 8.52 3.89
CA GLU A 116 12.95 7.82 2.62
C GLU A 116 11.72 6.92 2.74
N LEU A 117 10.88 6.94 1.72
CA LEU A 117 9.67 6.14 1.64
C LEU A 117 9.70 5.32 0.35
N SER A 118 9.48 4.01 0.51
CA SER A 118 9.31 3.06 -0.59
C SER A 118 7.96 2.37 -0.45
N ILE A 119 7.17 2.38 -1.53
CA ILE A 119 5.90 1.68 -1.64
C ILE A 119 5.97 0.76 -2.84
N LYS A 120 5.61 -0.49 -2.63
CA LYS A 120 5.68 -1.53 -3.65
C LYS A 120 4.38 -2.31 -3.68
N GLY A 121 3.73 -2.33 -4.85
CA GLY A 121 2.57 -3.16 -5.14
C GLY A 121 2.98 -4.38 -5.96
N ILE A 122 2.66 -5.56 -5.47
CA ILE A 122 3.01 -6.86 -6.05
C ILE A 122 1.72 -7.58 -6.43
N GLY A 123 1.66 -8.08 -7.66
CA GLY A 123 0.53 -8.88 -8.18
C GLY A 123 0.87 -10.37 -8.21
N SER A 124 0.62 -11.04 -9.33
CA SER A 124 0.88 -12.47 -9.57
C SER A 124 2.39 -12.83 -9.59
N GLY A 125 3.12 -12.55 -8.50
CA GLY A 125 4.54 -12.82 -8.33
C GLY A 125 5.50 -11.77 -8.91
N ALA A 126 4.97 -10.67 -9.44
CA ALA A 126 5.77 -9.60 -10.04
C ALA A 126 5.35 -8.22 -9.53
N ASP A 127 6.29 -7.28 -9.63
CA ASP A 127 6.10 -5.89 -9.22
C ASP A 127 5.22 -5.19 -10.25
N VAL A 128 4.09 -4.63 -9.81
CA VAL A 128 3.16 -3.89 -10.67
C VAL A 128 3.25 -2.40 -10.42
N PHE A 129 3.59 -2.01 -9.19
CA PHE A 129 3.73 -0.63 -8.79
C PHE A 129 4.95 -0.44 -7.91
N LYS A 130 5.68 0.65 -8.13
CA LYS A 130 6.76 1.13 -7.26
C LYS A 130 6.68 2.64 -7.13
N PHE A 131 6.80 3.12 -5.91
CA PHE A 131 6.96 4.53 -5.61
C PHE A 131 8.08 4.69 -4.60
N ASP A 132 9.12 5.44 -4.96
CA ASP A 132 10.26 5.72 -4.11
C ASP A 132 10.48 7.24 -3.99
N THR A 133 10.75 7.73 -2.78
CA THR A 133 11.13 9.12 -2.54
C THR A 133 12.22 9.24 -1.50
N THR A 134 13.20 10.13 -1.71
CA THR A 134 14.35 10.26 -0.79
C THR A 134 14.00 11.03 0.48
N THR A 135 12.99 11.89 0.43
CA THR A 135 12.48 12.61 1.61
C THR A 135 10.95 12.65 1.57
N PHE A 136 10.31 12.25 2.66
CA PHE A 136 8.87 12.32 2.84
C PHE A 136 8.54 12.90 4.23
N LEU A 137 7.89 14.06 4.24
CA LEU A 137 7.60 14.79 5.49
C LEU A 137 6.21 14.48 6.06
N ASP A 138 5.29 13.98 5.23
CA ASP A 138 3.87 13.89 5.59
C ASP A 138 3.35 12.44 5.68
N TYR A 139 4.10 11.56 6.35
CA TYR A 139 3.71 10.14 6.45
C TYR A 139 2.26 9.89 6.91
N PRO A 140 1.71 10.57 7.93
CA PRO A 140 0.40 10.23 8.48
C PRO A 140 -0.73 10.14 7.46
N GLN A 141 -0.66 10.88 6.35
CA GLN A 141 -1.75 10.88 5.37
C GLN A 141 -1.51 9.93 4.19
N ILE A 142 -0.39 9.20 4.14
CA ILE A 142 -0.10 8.35 2.98
C ILE A 142 -1.04 7.16 2.85
N LEU A 143 -1.33 6.50 3.97
CA LEU A 143 -2.22 5.34 4.01
C LEU A 143 -3.64 5.71 3.55
N PRO A 144 -4.27 6.79 4.06
CA PRO A 144 -5.54 7.29 3.55
C PRO A 144 -5.51 7.60 2.06
N VAL A 145 -4.42 8.17 1.55
CA VAL A 145 -4.27 8.53 0.14
C VAL A 145 -4.12 7.29 -0.74
N LEU A 146 -3.30 6.32 -0.35
CA LEU A 146 -3.13 5.06 -1.09
C LEU A 146 -4.46 4.32 -1.26
N GLY A 147 -5.24 4.21 -0.19
CA GLY A 147 -6.56 3.59 -0.24
C GLY A 147 -7.62 4.38 -1.02
N ARG A 148 -7.32 5.60 -1.50
CA ARG A 148 -8.17 6.38 -2.41
C ARG A 148 -7.67 6.33 -3.85
N ILE A 149 -6.35 6.37 -4.04
CA ILE A 149 -5.73 6.41 -5.37
C ILE A 149 -5.76 5.03 -6.04
N PHE A 150 -5.56 3.96 -5.27
CA PHE A 150 -5.47 2.60 -5.79
C PHE A 150 -6.62 1.75 -5.26
N PRO A 151 -7.62 1.42 -6.09
CA PRO A 151 -8.51 0.31 -5.82
C PRO A 151 -7.66 -0.97 -5.86
N MET A 152 -7.41 -1.56 -4.69
CA MET A 152 -6.69 -2.83 -4.55
C MET A 152 -7.67 -3.90 -4.06
N PRO A 153 -8.67 -4.29 -4.89
CA PRO A 153 -9.73 -5.21 -4.47
C PRO A 153 -9.22 -6.61 -4.14
N LEU A 154 -8.02 -6.97 -4.62
CA LEU A 154 -7.38 -8.25 -4.38
C LEU A 154 -6.32 -8.19 -3.27
N LEU A 155 -6.24 -7.10 -2.51
CA LEU A 155 -5.21 -6.94 -1.48
C LEU A 155 -5.39 -7.99 -0.36
N GLU A 156 -4.47 -8.93 -0.29
CA GLU A 156 -4.46 -10.03 0.68
C GLU A 156 -3.33 -9.90 1.70
N ARG A 157 -2.22 -9.24 1.32
CA ARG A 157 -1.03 -9.12 2.15
C ARG A 157 -0.58 -7.68 2.30
N LEU A 158 -0.24 -7.28 3.51
CA LEU A 158 0.24 -5.94 3.81
C LEU A 158 1.50 -6.01 4.68
N THR A 159 2.57 -5.40 4.21
CA THR A 159 3.81 -5.22 4.97
C THR A 159 3.99 -3.74 5.24
N VAL A 160 4.19 -3.37 6.51
CA VAL A 160 4.50 -1.99 6.89
C VAL A 160 5.69 -1.95 7.83
N ILE A 161 6.71 -1.17 7.47
CA ILE A 161 7.92 -0.97 8.26
C ILE A 161 7.96 0.48 8.76
N ASN A 162 8.22 0.63 10.07
CA ASN A 162 8.38 1.91 10.79
C ASN A 162 7.11 2.79 10.82
N CYS A 163 5.96 2.21 11.15
CA CYS A 163 4.66 2.90 11.13
C CYS A 163 4.28 3.57 12.47
N ARG A 164 5.19 4.34 13.10
CA ARG A 164 4.94 4.98 14.41
C ARG A 164 3.93 6.12 14.32
N ASP A 165 3.08 6.36 15.32
CA ASP A 165 2.10 7.47 15.32
C ASP A 165 1.07 7.51 14.15
N HIS A 166 0.78 6.37 13.51
CA HIS A 166 -0.11 6.32 12.34
C HIS A 166 -1.31 5.38 12.50
N ALA A 167 -1.71 5.11 13.75
CA ALA A 167 -2.76 4.14 14.07
C ALA A 167 -4.11 4.48 13.40
N GLU A 168 -4.56 5.73 13.42
CA GLU A 168 -5.85 6.14 12.85
C GLU A 168 -5.88 5.96 11.33
N ALA A 169 -4.87 6.51 10.65
CA ALA A 169 -4.68 6.42 9.21
C ALA A 169 -4.59 4.98 8.72
N PHE A 170 -3.84 4.14 9.45
CA PHE A 170 -3.74 2.72 9.16
C PHE A 170 -5.06 1.99 9.39
N ALA A 171 -5.80 2.34 10.44
CA ALA A 171 -7.08 1.73 10.72
C ALA A 171 -8.18 2.12 9.71
N GLU A 172 -8.15 3.35 9.15
CA GLU A 172 -8.97 3.74 8.00
C GLU A 172 -8.61 2.92 6.75
N PHE A 173 -7.31 2.70 6.51
CA PHE A 173 -6.84 1.88 5.40
C PHE A 173 -7.33 0.43 5.53
N LEU A 174 -7.23 -0.19 6.72
CA LEU A 174 -7.67 -1.56 6.95
C LEU A 174 -9.20 -1.75 6.81
N ASP A 175 -10.00 -0.74 7.18
CA ASP A 175 -11.47 -0.83 7.07
C ASP A 175 -11.94 -0.99 5.61
N ARG A 176 -11.19 -0.41 4.68
CA ARG A 176 -11.46 -0.50 3.23
C ARG A 176 -10.99 -1.80 2.60
N HIS A 177 -10.04 -2.50 3.23
CA HIS A 177 -9.39 -3.70 2.67
C HIS A 177 -9.71 -4.93 3.53
N ARG A 178 -10.98 -5.34 3.51
CA ARG A 178 -11.47 -6.48 4.30
C ARG A 178 -10.95 -7.85 3.85
N THR A 179 -10.36 -7.92 2.66
CA THR A 179 -9.75 -9.12 2.06
C THR A 179 -8.36 -9.44 2.61
N ILE A 180 -7.75 -8.54 3.40
CA ILE A 180 -6.41 -8.76 3.95
C ILE A 180 -6.41 -9.98 4.86
N GLN A 181 -5.53 -10.93 4.55
CA GLN A 181 -5.33 -12.20 5.24
C GLN A 181 -3.99 -12.25 6.01
N ALA A 182 -2.98 -11.50 5.57
CA ALA A 182 -1.69 -11.46 6.23
C ALA A 182 -1.20 -10.02 6.44
N ILE A 183 -0.76 -9.70 7.65
CA ILE A 183 -0.18 -8.41 7.98
C ILE A 183 1.20 -8.62 8.61
N SER A 184 2.19 -7.88 8.14
CA SER A 184 3.53 -7.82 8.71
C SER A 184 3.85 -6.40 9.16
N LEU A 185 4.18 -6.22 10.43
CA LEU A 185 4.47 -4.93 11.02
C LEU A 185 5.86 -4.94 11.64
N SER A 186 6.69 -3.99 11.27
CA SER A 186 8.00 -3.78 11.86
C SER A 186 8.07 -2.44 12.59
N GLY A 187 8.56 -2.45 13.83
CA GLY A 187 8.74 -1.24 14.64
C GLY A 187 7.42 -0.57 15.07
N ALA A 188 6.35 -1.34 15.22
CA ALA A 188 5.04 -0.83 15.60
C ALA A 188 4.93 -0.53 17.11
N GLU A 189 4.10 0.45 17.44
CA GLU A 189 3.82 0.89 18.81
C GLU A 189 2.53 0.24 19.38
N PRO A 190 2.30 0.28 20.71
CA PRO A 190 1.12 -0.33 21.32
C PRO A 190 -0.20 0.18 20.73
N LYS A 191 -0.29 1.47 20.41
CA LYS A 191 -1.47 2.08 19.77
C LYS A 191 -1.76 1.47 18.40
N MET A 192 -0.73 1.05 17.66
CA MET A 192 -0.89 0.38 16.37
C MET A 192 -1.41 -1.04 16.57
N MET A 193 -0.99 -1.75 17.61
CA MET A 193 -1.53 -3.08 17.93
C MET A 193 -3.02 -3.01 18.34
N GLU A 194 -3.42 -1.94 19.02
CA GLU A 194 -4.80 -1.79 19.50
C GLU A 194 -5.86 -1.79 18.41
N ILE A 195 -5.51 -1.40 17.19
CA ILE A 195 -6.46 -1.40 16.06
C ILE A 195 -6.97 -2.82 15.75
N PHE A 196 -6.20 -3.85 16.10
CA PHE A 196 -6.53 -5.24 15.82
C PHE A 196 -7.47 -5.83 16.88
N ARG A 197 -7.66 -5.12 17.99
CA ARG A 197 -8.62 -5.51 19.03
C ARG A 197 -10.02 -5.51 18.43
N VAL A 198 -10.71 -6.64 18.56
CA VAL A 198 -12.11 -6.74 18.15
C VAL A 198 -12.99 -6.09 19.20
N THR A 199 -13.86 -5.19 18.78
CA THR A 199 -14.89 -4.59 19.63
C THR A 199 -16.26 -4.82 19.01
N PRO A 200 -17.37 -4.65 19.76
CA PRO A 200 -18.71 -4.80 19.21
C PRO A 200 -19.00 -3.87 18.02
N THR A 201 -18.32 -2.73 17.95
CA THR A 201 -18.51 -1.71 16.90
C THR A 201 -17.46 -1.78 15.80
N ARG A 202 -16.37 -2.56 15.98
CA ARG A 202 -15.23 -2.54 15.07
C ARG A 202 -14.53 -3.89 14.99
N HIS A 203 -14.46 -4.42 13.77
CA HIS A 203 -13.67 -5.60 13.44
C HIS A 203 -12.88 -5.35 12.15
N LEU A 204 -11.66 -4.81 12.30
CA LEU A 204 -10.78 -4.56 11.17
C LEU A 204 -10.17 -5.86 10.65
N CYS A 205 -10.12 -5.99 9.32
CA CYS A 205 -9.63 -7.16 8.60
C CYS A 205 -10.21 -8.48 9.13
N PRO A 206 -11.52 -8.73 8.97
CA PRO A 206 -12.15 -9.96 9.45
C PRO A 206 -11.56 -11.24 8.82
N SER A 207 -10.85 -11.09 7.69
CA SER A 207 -10.17 -12.18 6.98
C SER A 207 -8.75 -12.48 7.50
N LEU A 208 -8.25 -11.75 8.51
CA LEU A 208 -6.85 -11.83 8.96
C LEU A 208 -6.53 -13.20 9.59
N ARG A 209 -5.60 -13.93 8.97
CA ARG A 209 -5.14 -15.27 9.37
C ARG A 209 -3.71 -15.27 9.90
N GLU A 210 -2.87 -14.37 9.41
CA GLU A 210 -1.45 -14.30 9.75
C GLU A 210 -1.09 -12.88 10.22
N LEU A 211 -0.42 -12.81 11.37
CA LEU A 211 0.17 -11.58 11.89
C LEU A 211 1.66 -11.81 12.15
N VAL A 212 2.51 -11.00 11.52
CA VAL A 212 3.95 -10.97 11.77
C VAL A 212 4.26 -9.64 12.47
N ILE A 213 4.91 -9.71 13.62
CA ILE A 213 5.42 -8.55 14.35
C ILE A 213 6.94 -8.65 14.47
N GLU A 214 7.63 -7.60 14.04
CA GLU A 214 9.08 -7.51 14.09
C GLU A 214 9.52 -6.25 14.86
N GLN A 215 10.39 -6.42 15.86
CA GLN A 215 10.94 -5.28 16.64
C GLN A 215 9.87 -4.32 17.17
N CYS A 216 8.67 -4.82 17.48
CA CYS A 216 7.57 -4.01 17.97
C CYS A 216 7.73 -3.72 19.47
N ASN A 217 7.41 -2.49 19.87
CA ASN A 217 7.42 -2.07 21.27
C ASN A 217 6.05 -2.34 21.92
N VAL A 218 5.67 -3.61 22.04
CA VAL A 218 4.39 -4.02 22.64
C VAL A 218 4.65 -4.94 23.84
N SER A 219 3.94 -4.72 24.94
CA SER A 219 4.05 -5.59 26.11
C SER A 219 3.38 -6.94 25.85
N ALA A 220 3.89 -7.98 26.50
CA ALA A 220 3.34 -9.34 26.43
C ALA A 220 1.83 -9.39 26.73
N ALA A 221 1.40 -8.80 27.87
CA ALA A 221 0.00 -8.78 28.27
C ALA A 221 -0.89 -8.09 27.24
N HIS A 222 -0.44 -6.95 26.71
CA HIS A 222 -1.18 -6.20 25.70
C HIS A 222 -1.37 -6.98 24.41
N LEU A 223 -0.32 -7.66 23.94
CA LEU A 223 -0.41 -8.50 22.75
C LEU A 223 -1.39 -9.66 22.98
N VAL A 224 -1.30 -10.34 24.12
CA VAL A 224 -2.21 -11.45 24.48
C VAL A 224 -3.67 -10.98 24.45
N ASP A 225 -3.98 -9.85 25.08
CA ASP A 225 -5.33 -9.30 25.13
C ASP A 225 -5.88 -9.00 23.73
N VAL A 226 -5.09 -8.34 22.89
CA VAL A 226 -5.46 -8.04 21.49
C VAL A 226 -5.74 -9.32 20.71
N LEU A 227 -4.87 -10.33 20.81
CA LEU A 227 -5.01 -11.56 20.03
C LEU A 227 -6.16 -12.44 20.52
N LYS A 228 -6.39 -12.55 21.83
CA LYS A 228 -7.54 -13.27 22.40
C LYS A 228 -8.86 -12.73 21.87
N SER A 229 -8.98 -11.41 21.71
CA SER A 229 -10.19 -10.78 21.14
C SER A 229 -10.49 -11.23 19.70
N ARG A 230 -9.48 -11.68 18.94
CA ARG A 230 -9.63 -12.16 17.55
C ARG A 230 -9.85 -13.67 17.44
N ILE A 231 -9.39 -14.44 18.43
CA ILE A 231 -9.49 -15.90 18.42
C ILE A 231 -10.89 -16.34 18.87
N ARG A 232 -11.42 -15.69 19.91
CA ARG A 232 -12.73 -16.02 20.50
C ARG A 232 -13.63 -14.78 20.42
N PRO A 233 -14.26 -14.51 19.26
CA PRO A 233 -15.32 -13.52 19.23
C PRO A 233 -16.38 -13.95 20.24
N GLY A 234 -16.65 -13.12 21.25
CA GLY A 234 -17.50 -13.50 22.38
C GLY A 234 -18.91 -13.94 21.92
N PRO A 235 -19.66 -14.69 22.74
CA PRO A 235 -20.97 -15.24 22.40
C PRO A 235 -22.03 -14.17 22.05
N THR A 236 -21.74 -12.89 22.30
CA THR A 236 -22.58 -11.74 21.96
C THR A 236 -22.30 -11.16 20.58
N SER A 237 -21.40 -11.76 19.78
CA SER A 237 -21.13 -11.27 18.43
C SER A 237 -22.35 -11.53 17.54
N VAL A 238 -22.94 -10.46 17.01
CA VAL A 238 -24.11 -10.49 16.10
C VAL A 238 -23.73 -11.05 14.71
N PHE A 239 -22.47 -11.47 14.52
CA PHE A 239 -21.98 -11.95 13.23
C PHE A 239 -22.34 -13.43 13.04
N PRO A 240 -22.82 -13.83 11.85
CA PRO A 240 -23.15 -15.22 11.55
C PRO A 240 -21.92 -16.12 11.74
N GLU A 241 -22.10 -17.22 12.48
CA GLU A 241 -21.04 -18.13 12.97
C GLU A 241 -20.12 -18.64 11.85
N ASP A 242 -20.61 -18.71 10.60
CA ASP A 242 -19.86 -19.29 9.47
C ASP A 242 -18.86 -18.34 8.77
N SER A 243 -18.77 -17.07 9.18
CA SER A 243 -18.08 -16.05 8.37
C SER A 243 -16.79 -15.46 8.96
N THR A 244 -16.46 -15.74 10.22
CA THR A 244 -15.27 -15.15 10.85
C THR A 244 -14.09 -16.10 10.79
N THR A 245 -13.12 -15.83 9.92
CA THR A 245 -11.84 -16.52 9.97
C THR A 245 -11.06 -16.00 11.17
N SER A 246 -10.77 -16.87 12.13
CA SER A 246 -9.89 -16.56 13.25
C SER A 246 -8.43 -16.42 12.81
N LEU A 247 -7.68 -15.62 13.55
CA LEU A 247 -6.22 -15.54 13.41
C LEU A 247 -5.62 -16.92 13.74
N ARG A 248 -4.76 -17.45 12.86
CA ARG A 248 -4.20 -18.81 12.97
C ARG A 248 -2.71 -18.84 13.21
N HIS A 249 -2.01 -17.81 12.76
CA HIS A 249 -0.56 -17.76 12.78
C HIS A 249 -0.09 -16.42 13.35
N LEU A 250 0.83 -16.48 14.30
CA LEU A 250 1.57 -15.34 14.83
C LEU A 250 3.06 -15.60 14.71
N LYS A 251 3.77 -14.69 14.07
CA LYS A 251 5.24 -14.71 14.01
C LYS A 251 5.80 -13.52 14.77
N ILE A 252 6.67 -13.78 15.74
CA ILE A 252 7.30 -12.79 16.61
C ILE A 252 8.78 -12.76 16.32
N ILE A 253 9.28 -11.63 15.86
CA ILE A 253 10.68 -11.46 15.46
C ILE A 253 11.30 -10.36 16.31
N ARG A 254 12.30 -10.68 17.13
CA ARG A 254 13.09 -9.67 17.89
C ARG A 254 12.25 -8.68 18.74
N CYS A 255 11.13 -9.12 19.30
CA CYS A 255 10.29 -8.30 20.19
C CYS A 255 10.72 -8.45 21.66
N LEU A 256 11.46 -7.47 22.20
CA LEU A 256 12.14 -7.56 23.50
C LEU A 256 11.22 -7.71 24.72
N HIS A 257 9.96 -7.28 24.60
CA HIS A 257 9.00 -7.26 25.70
C HIS A 257 8.04 -8.46 25.71
N ILE A 258 8.24 -9.42 24.81
CA ILE A 258 7.44 -10.65 24.74
C ILE A 258 8.13 -11.76 25.54
N THR A 259 7.45 -12.24 26.58
CA THR A 259 7.97 -13.28 27.47
C THR A 259 7.58 -14.67 26.97
N ARG A 260 8.35 -15.70 27.35
CA ARG A 260 8.02 -17.10 27.04
C ARG A 260 6.66 -17.54 27.60
N ALA A 261 6.26 -17.00 28.75
CA ALA A 261 4.97 -17.30 29.35
C ALA A 261 3.81 -16.84 28.44
N ALA A 262 3.90 -15.64 27.87
CA ALA A 262 2.89 -15.14 26.94
C ALA A 262 2.89 -15.91 25.61
N VAL A 263 4.04 -16.37 25.13
CA VAL A 263 4.12 -17.25 23.96
C VAL A 263 3.38 -18.57 24.22
N ALA A 264 3.67 -19.23 25.35
CA ALA A 264 3.01 -20.47 25.73
C ALA A 264 1.49 -20.31 25.85
N GLU A 265 1.03 -19.19 26.42
CA GLU A 265 -0.39 -18.86 26.51
C GLU A 265 -1.05 -18.68 25.12
N LEU A 266 -0.35 -18.11 24.15
CA LEU A 266 -0.86 -17.93 22.78
C LEU A 266 -0.86 -19.25 21.99
N GLU A 267 0.12 -20.13 22.23
CA GLU A 267 0.23 -21.46 21.61
C GLU A 267 -0.95 -22.37 21.94
N GLU A 268 -1.68 -22.12 23.04
CA GLU A 268 -2.93 -22.82 23.35
C GLU A 268 -4.04 -22.58 22.30
N HIS A 269 -3.89 -21.57 21.44
CA HIS A 269 -4.95 -21.10 20.56
C HIS A 269 -4.53 -20.92 19.09
N LEU A 270 -3.25 -20.68 18.82
CA LEU A 270 -2.74 -20.41 17.48
C LEU A 270 -1.29 -20.88 17.33
N VAL A 271 -0.81 -20.98 16.09
CA VAL A 271 0.58 -21.37 15.82
C VAL A 271 1.49 -20.16 16.02
N VAL A 272 2.41 -20.25 16.98
CA VAL A 272 3.37 -19.17 17.28
C VAL A 272 4.77 -19.55 16.79
N GLU A 273 5.40 -18.68 16.00
CA GLU A 273 6.81 -18.80 15.60
C GLU A 273 7.63 -17.66 16.22
N CYS A 274 8.74 -17.98 16.89
CA CYS A 274 9.66 -16.99 17.46
C CYS A 274 11.01 -17.01 16.73
N ALA A 275 11.52 -15.84 16.32
CA ALA A 275 12.82 -15.68 15.64
C ALA A 275 13.64 -14.47 16.13
#